data_AF-A0A2V9ZHW6-F1
#
_entry.id   AF-A0A2V9ZHW6-F1
#
_cell.length_a   1.000
_cell.length_b   1.000
_cell.length_c   1.000
_cell.angle_alpha   90.00
_cell.angle_beta   90.00
_cell.angle_gamma   90.00
#
_symmetry.space_group_name_H-M   'P 1'
#
loop_
_entity.id
_entity.type
_entity.pdbx_description
1 polymer ?
#
loop_
_entity_poly.entity_id
_entity_poly.type
_entity_poly.pdbx_seq_one_letter_code
_entity_poly.pdbx_strand_id
1 'polypeptide(L)' 'MSAGNAILYLDTAANRETVAGSGIAFRHEEADLARKLEELIAAPAEMEELRSRAQQTARDNYNWETITTAYERLLADMLH' A
#
# COMPACT_ATOMS: atom_id res chain seq x y z
N MET A 1 4.52 -1.62 1.47
CA MET A 1 4.27 -0.20 1.79
C MET A 1 5.30 0.32 2.80
N SER A 2 5.49 -0.35 3.93
CA SER A 2 6.38 0.09 5.03
C SER A 2 7.87 0.22 4.70
N ALA A 3 8.34 -0.32 3.56
CA ALA A 3 9.71 -0.15 3.08
C ALA A 3 9.93 1.14 2.24
N GLY A 4 8.89 1.93 1.97
CA GLY A 4 9.02 3.21 1.26
C GLY A 4 9.38 3.10 -0.23
N ASN A 5 8.99 2.01 -0.89
CA ASN A 5 9.20 1.81 -2.33
C ASN A 5 7.89 1.96 -3.11
N ALA A 6 7.98 2.37 -4.39
CA ALA A 6 6.86 2.31 -5.32
C ALA A 6 6.41 0.85 -5.47
N ILE A 7 5.09 0.64 -5.49
CA ILE A 7 4.49 -0.69 -5.43
C ILE A 7 3.87 -1.03 -6.77
N LEU A 8 4.36 -2.08 -7.42
CA LEU A 8 3.66 -2.77 -8.50
C LEU A 8 2.87 -3.94 -7.90
N TYR A 9 1.59 -4.07 -8.22
CA TYR A 9 0.75 -5.15 -7.66
C TYR A 9 -0.21 -5.75 -8.69
N LEU A 10 -0.53 -7.03 -8.51
CA LEU A 10 -1.50 -7.71 -9.36
C LEU A 10 -2.90 -7.15 -9.11
N ASP A 11 -3.62 -6.78 -10.18
CA ASP A 11 -4.93 -6.16 -10.09
C ASP A 11 -6.02 -7.12 -9.55
N THR A 12 -6.12 -7.20 -8.23
CA THR A 12 -7.16 -7.90 -7.49
C THR A 12 -7.86 -6.93 -6.54
N ALA A 13 -9.12 -7.22 -6.19
CA ALA A 13 -9.89 -6.37 -5.29
C ALA A 13 -9.19 -6.16 -3.94
N ALA A 14 -8.63 -7.22 -3.36
CA ALA A 14 -7.91 -7.18 -2.09
C ALA A 14 -6.64 -6.30 -2.14
N ASN A 15 -5.89 -6.37 -3.26
CA ASN A 15 -4.69 -5.56 -3.42
C ASN A 15 -5.04 -4.09 -3.67
N ARG A 16 -6.11 -3.81 -4.43
CA ARG A 16 -6.57 -2.44 -4.69
C ARG A 16 -6.98 -1.73 -3.39
N GLU A 17 -7.64 -2.44 -2.49
CA GLU A 17 -7.99 -1.95 -1.15
C GLU A 17 -6.74 -1.68 -0.30
N THR A 18 -5.81 -2.63 -0.25
CA THR A 18 -4.57 -2.54 0.55
C THR A 18 -3.67 -1.38 0.13
N VAL A 19 -3.56 -1.15 -1.19
CA VAL A 19 -2.63 -0.16 -1.75
C VAL A 19 -3.27 1.23 -1.81
N ALA A 20 -4.60 1.36 -1.67
CA ALA A 20 -5.33 2.62 -1.53
C ALA A 20 -4.89 3.76 -2.49
N GLY A 21 -4.55 3.41 -3.74
CA GLY A 21 -4.09 4.36 -4.77
C GLY A 21 -2.60 4.75 -4.71
N SER A 22 -1.80 4.15 -3.83
CA SER A 22 -0.35 4.41 -3.71
C SER A 22 0.53 3.41 -4.49
N GLY A 23 0.01 2.80 -5.54
CA GLY A 23 0.74 1.83 -6.35
C GLY A 23 0.12 1.59 -7.71
N ILE A 24 0.88 0.94 -8.58
CA ILE A 24 0.53 0.67 -9.98
C ILE A 24 0.01 -0.76 -10.08
N ALA A 25 -1.22 -0.90 -10.58
CA ALA A 25 -1.80 -2.20 -10.88
C ALA A 25 -1.28 -2.73 -12.22
N PHE A 26 -0.95 -4.03 -12.27
CA PHE A 26 -0.65 -4.76 -13.50
C PHE A 26 -1.58 -5.99 -13.62
N ARG A 27 -1.82 -6.44 -14.85
CA ARG A 27 -2.61 -7.65 -15.17
C ARG A 27 -1.77 -8.90 -15.00
N HIS A 28 -2.40 -10.07 -14.89
CA HIS A 28 -1.67 -11.35 -14.82
C HIS A 28 -1.08 -11.78 -16.18
N GLU A 29 -0.29 -10.90 -16.79
CA GLU A 29 0.31 -11.03 -18.11
C GLU A 29 1.74 -10.49 -18.05
N GLU A 30 2.71 -11.29 -18.49
CA GLU A 30 4.14 -10.94 -18.42
C GLU A 30 4.47 -9.65 -19.18
N ALA A 31 3.86 -9.47 -20.35
CA ALA A 31 4.04 -8.28 -21.17
C ALA A 31 3.53 -7.00 -20.47
N ASP A 32 2.42 -7.11 -19.72
CA ASP A 32 1.86 -5.98 -18.98
C ASP A 32 2.75 -5.62 -17.78
N LEU A 33 3.24 -6.64 -17.07
CA LEU A 33 4.20 -6.46 -15.98
C LEU A 33 5.48 -5.77 -16.47
N ALA A 34 6.09 -6.26 -17.56
CA ALA A 34 7.31 -5.70 -18.13
C ALA A 34 7.12 -4.23 -18.52
N ARG A 35 6.04 -3.92 -19.25
CA ARG A 35 5.70 -2.55 -19.65
C ARG A 35 5.52 -1.63 -18.44
N LYS A 36 4.80 -2.08 -17.41
CA LYS A 36 4.59 -1.30 -16.17
C LYS A 36 5.87 -1.04 -15.40
N LEU A 37 6.82 -1.99 -15.45
CA LEU A 37 8.13 -1.82 -14.85
C LEU A 37 8.96 -0.78 -15.61
N GLU A 38 8.97 -0.85 -16.94
CA GLU A 38 9.68 0.10 -17.81
C GLU A 38 9.14 1.53 -17.67
N GLU A 39 7.82 1.71 -17.68
CA GLU A 39 7.15 3.00 -17.43
C GLU A 39 7.61 3.62 -16.11
N LEU A 40 7.65 2.82 -15.04
CA LEU A 40 8.06 3.27 -13.71
C LEU A 40 9.55 3.63 -13.64
N ILE A 41 10.42 2.86 -14.29
CA ILE A 41 11.87 3.15 -14.36
C ILE A 41 12.14 4.43 -15.17
N ALA A 42 11.35 4.68 -16.22
CA ALA A 42 11.47 5.86 -17.07
C ALA A 42 10.94 7.15 -16.42
N ALA A 43 10.14 7.04 -15.35
CA ALA A 43 9.50 8.17 -14.66
C ALA A 43 9.90 8.27 -13.17
N PRO A 44 11.16 8.65 -12.85
CA PRO A 44 11.65 8.70 -11.47
C PRO A 44 10.91 9.71 -10.58
N ALA A 45 10.37 10.80 -11.14
CA ALA A 45 9.57 11.76 -10.38
C ALA A 45 8.23 11.15 -9.93
N GLU A 46 7.57 10.37 -10.80
CA GLU A 46 6.33 9.67 -10.48
C GLU A 46 6.56 8.54 -9.46
N MET A 47 7.71 7.87 -9.55
CA MET A 47 8.15 6.89 -8.56
C MET A 47 8.27 7.51 -7.16
N GLU A 48 8.84 8.70 -7.04
CA GLU A 48 9.02 9.38 -5.75
C GLU A 48 7.69 9.86 -5.15
N GLU A 49 6.77 10.36 -5.98
CA GLU A 49 5.41 10.66 -5.52
C GLU A 49 4.68 9.42 -5.02
N LEU A 50 4.78 8.30 -5.75
CA LEU A 50 4.18 7.03 -5.33
C LEU A 50 4.78 6.51 -4.03
N ARG A 51 6.09 6.68 -3.82
CA ARG A 51 6.77 6.36 -2.56
C ARG A 51 6.21 7.19 -1.41
N SER A 52 6.10 8.50 -1.59
CA SER A 52 5.56 9.41 -0.57
C SER A 52 4.13 9.02 -0.20
N ARG A 53 3.27 8.77 -1.19
CA ARG A 53 1.90 8.30 -0.97
C ARG A 53 1.86 6.97 -0.24
N ALA A 54 2.70 6.00 -0.62
CA ALA A 54 2.74 4.68 0.02
C ALA A 54 3.19 4.74 1.48
N GLN A 55 4.09 5.66 1.81
CA GLN A 55 4.47 5.92 3.20
C GLN A 55 3.33 6.58 3.99
N GLN A 56 2.62 7.55 3.40
CA GLN A 56 1.49 8.20 4.05
C GLN A 56 0.36 7.18 4.32
N THR A 57 -0.03 6.38 3.33
CA THR A 57 -1.00 5.30 3.49
C THR A 57 -0.59 4.30 4.57
N ALA A 58 0.70 3.95 4.66
CA ALA A 58 1.21 3.07 5.71
C ALA A 58 1.07 3.69 7.11
N ARG A 59 1.34 4.99 7.26
CA ARG A 59 1.16 5.71 8.54
C ARG A 59 -0.31 5.81 8.93
N ASP A 60 -1.19 6.11 7.98
CA ASP A 60 -2.59 6.37 8.27
C ASP A 60 -3.38 5.08 8.56
N ASN A 61 -3.08 4.00 7.82
CA ASN A 61 -3.87 2.76 7.88
C ASN A 61 -3.22 1.63 8.68
N TYR A 62 -1.91 1.69 8.92
CA TYR A 62 -1.16 0.62 9.60
C TYR A 62 -0.39 1.14 10.83
N ASN A 63 -0.97 2.09 11.56
CA ASN A 63 -0.45 2.53 12.85
C ASN A 63 -0.75 1.50 13.95
N TRP A 64 0.28 0.77 14.36
CA TRP A 64 0.22 -0.22 15.44
C TRP A 64 -0.27 0.34 16.78
N GLU A 65 0.01 1.61 17.10
CA GLU A 65 -0.49 2.21 18.34
C GLU A 65 -2.02 2.30 18.33
N THR A 66 -2.61 2.79 17.24
CA THR A 66 -4.07 2.91 17.11
C THR A 66 -4.75 1.55 17.18
N ILE A 67 -4.18 0.54 16.51
CA ILE A 67 -4.73 -0.83 16.51
C ILE A 67 -4.67 -1.42 17.92
N THR A 68 -3.55 -1.25 18.62
CA THR A 68 -3.36 -1.79 19.97
C THR A 68 -4.34 -1.14 20.95
N THR A 69 -4.50 0.19 20.90
CA THR A 69 -5.48 0.91 21.73
C THR A 69 -6.93 0.47 21.46
N ALA A 70 -7.27 0.14 20.20
CA ALA A 70 -8.60 -0.37 19.88
C ALA A 70 -8.87 -1.76 20.50
N TYR A 71 -7.87 -2.65 20.47
CA TYR A 71 -7.97 -3.96 21.13
C TYR A 71 -8.01 -3.86 22.65
N GLU A 72 -7.20 -2.98 23.25
CA GLU A 72 -7.20 -2.73 24.71
C GLU A 72 -8.57 -2.25 25.20
N ARG A 73 -9.21 -1.33 24.47
CA ARG A 73 -10.57 -0.86 24.79
C ARG A 73 -11.60 -1.98 24.69
N LEU A 74 -11.56 -2.77 23.62
CA LEU A 74 -12.49 -3.87 23.42
C LEU A 74 -12.37 -4.92 24.53
N LEU A 75 -11.15 -5.23 24.96
CA LEU A 75 -10.92 -6.16 26.07
C LEU A 75 -11.36 -5.58 27.42
N ALA A 76 -11.15 -4.28 27.65
CA ALA A 76 -11.63 -3.60 28.84
C ALA A 76 -13.16 -3.62 28.93
N ASP A 77 -13.86 -3.36 27.81
CA ASP A 77 -15.33 -3.38 27.74
C ASP A 77 -15.91 -4.78 28.00
N MET A 78 -15.18 -5.86 27.68
CA MET A 78 -15.61 -7.24 27.94
C MET A 78 -15.38 -7.72 29.39
N LEU A 79 -14.60 -6.97 30.19
CA LEU A 79 -14.32 -7.27 31.59
C LEU A 79 -15.27 -6.56 32.58
N HIS A 80 -16.16 -5.70 32.07
CA HIS A 80 -17.22 -5.01 32.81
C HIS A 80 -18.60 -5.66 32.57
#